data_AF-A0A268BTJ0-F1
#
_entry.id   AF-A0A268BTJ0-F1
#
_cell.length_a   1.000
_cell.length_b   1.000
_cell.length_c   1.000
_cell.angle_alpha   90.00
_cell.angle_beta   90.00
_cell.angle_gamma   90.00
#
_symmetry.space_group_name_H-M   'P 1'
#
loop_
_entity.id
_entity.type
_entity.pdbx_description
1 polymer ?
#
loop_
_entity_poly.entity_id
_entity_poly.type
_entity_poly.pdbx_seq_one_letter_code
_entity_poly.pdbx_strand_id
1 'polypeptide(L)'
;MDFFWIGMGLAAFGYFIGNGLKNFKNPGASFRFEDEYPVLIKEKDLHTYLNLSKAEVADLLAKHPNAPKIELNGTSYYPYQQFMKWITSTEIYQGEENKKS
;
A
#
# COMPACT_ATOMS: atom_id res chain seq x y z
N MET A 1 28.51 45.13 11.21
CA MET A 1 28.61 43.71 10.80
C MET A 1 27.38 42.89 11.22
N ASP A 2 26.62 43.31 12.24
CA ASP A 2 25.52 42.52 12.79
C ASP A 2 24.28 42.45 11.87
N PHE A 3 23.95 43.56 11.19
CA PHE A 3 22.82 43.59 10.26
C PHE A 3 22.99 42.69 9.02
N PHE A 4 24.23 42.38 8.63
CA PHE A 4 24.49 41.47 7.51
C PHE A 4 24.10 40.03 7.86
N TRP A 5 24.47 39.56 9.06
CA TRP A 5 24.11 38.23 9.55
C TRP A 5 22.62 38.11 9.85
N ILE A 6 22.00 39.18 10.37
CA ILE A 6 20.54 39.24 10.56
C ILE A 6 19.81 39.17 9.23
N GLY A 7 20.26 39.94 8.23
CA GLY A 7 19.68 39.91 6.88
C GLY A 7 19.83 38.56 6.20
N MET A 8 20.99 37.92 6.33
CA MET A 8 21.24 36.58 5.79
C MET A 8 20.38 35.50 6.48
N GLY A 9 20.20 35.59 7.80
CA GLY A 9 19.31 34.70 8.55
C GLY A 9 17.85 34.84 8.12
N LEU A 10 17.37 36.07 7.94
CA LEU A 10 15.99 36.32 7.50
C LEU A 10 15.74 35.86 6.05
N ALA A 11 16.72 36.04 5.17
CA ALA A 11 16.65 35.56 3.79
C ALA A 11 16.62 34.02 3.72
N ALA A 12 17.46 33.34 4.52
CA ALA A 12 17.44 31.88 4.62
C ALA A 12 16.08 31.39 5.18
N PHE A 13 15.59 32.00 6.26
CA PHE A 13 14.29 31.67 6.85
C PHE A 13 13.13 31.84 5.86
N GLY A 14 13.10 32.96 5.12
CA GLY A 14 12.12 33.20 4.05
C GLY A 14 12.23 32.20 2.90
N TYR A 15 13.45 31.81 2.51
CA TYR A 15 13.68 30.77 1.50
C TYR A 15 13.15 29.40 1.95
N PHE A 16 13.44 28.99 3.19
CA PHE A 16 12.98 27.71 3.73
C PHE A 16 11.46 27.65 3.91
N ILE A 17 10.81 28.71 4.41
CA ILE A 17 9.34 28.77 4.50
C ILE A 17 8.72 28.80 3.11
N GLY A 18 9.27 29.60 2.19
CA GLY A 18 8.80 29.66 0.81
C GLY A 18 8.92 28.32 0.07
N ASN A 19 10.03 27.59 0.24
CA ASN A 19 10.20 26.24 -0.33
C ASN A 19 9.38 25.17 0.40
N GLY A 20 9.21 25.29 1.71
CA GLY A 20 8.33 24.40 2.50
C GLY A 20 6.88 24.49 2.03
N LEU A 21 6.38 25.71 1.78
CA LEU A 21 5.03 25.95 1.30
C LEU A 21 4.81 25.52 -0.17
N LYS A 22 5.86 25.52 -1.00
CA LYS A 22 5.80 25.01 -2.39
C LYS A 22 5.50 23.50 -2.45
N ASN A 23 5.99 22.72 -1.49
CA ASN A 23 5.66 21.29 -1.37
C ASN A 23 4.29 21.05 -0.72
N PHE A 24 3.78 22.01 0.06
CA PHE A 24 2.44 21.95 0.66
C PHE A 24 1.32 22.02 -0.40
N LYS A 25 1.62 22.58 -1.58
CA LYS A 25 0.71 22.66 -2.73
C LYS A 25 0.78 21.46 -3.68
N ASN A 26 1.41 20.35 -3.28
CA ASN A 26 1.26 19.08 -3.97
C ASN A 26 0.16 18.23 -3.29
N PRO A 27 -1.14 18.42 -3.61
CA PRO A 27 -2.21 17.52 -3.16
C PRO A 27 -2.09 16.10 -3.76
N GLY A 28 -1.10 15.85 -4.63
CA GLY A 28 -0.73 14.52 -5.13
C GLY A 28 0.32 13.80 -4.29
N ALA A 29 0.98 14.48 -3.35
CA ALA A 29 1.60 13.82 -2.20
C ALA A 29 0.46 13.54 -1.22
N SER A 30 -0.39 12.58 -1.60
CA SER A 30 -1.39 12.09 -0.70
C SER A 30 -0.66 11.52 0.51
N PHE A 31 -0.62 12.29 1.60
CA PHE A 31 -0.62 11.72 2.94
C PHE A 31 -1.93 10.93 3.07
N ARG A 32 -1.99 9.78 2.38
CA ARG A 32 -2.97 8.75 2.64
C ARG A 32 -2.55 8.18 3.97
N PHE A 33 -3.17 8.68 5.03
CA PHE A 33 -3.26 7.96 6.30
C PHE A 33 -3.91 6.57 6.13
N GLU A 34 -4.42 6.23 4.93
CA GLU A 34 -4.84 4.88 4.52
C GLU A 34 -3.69 3.96 4.06
N ASP A 35 -2.49 4.49 3.75
CA ASP A 35 -1.35 3.75 3.18
C ASP A 35 -0.13 3.69 4.13
N GLU A 36 -0.28 4.05 5.41
CA GLU A 36 0.90 4.27 6.28
C GLU A 36 1.49 2.96 6.85
N TYR A 37 0.72 1.86 6.90
CA TYR A 37 1.27 0.55 7.28
C TYR A 37 0.65 -0.59 6.48
N PRO A 38 1.44 -1.39 5.74
CA PRO A 38 0.92 -2.57 5.07
C PRO A 38 0.42 -3.58 6.11
N VAL A 39 -0.89 -3.80 6.16
CA VAL A 39 -1.48 -4.87 6.98
C VAL A 39 -1.01 -6.21 6.42
N LEU A 40 -0.26 -6.96 7.23
CA LEU A 40 0.22 -8.29 6.89
C LEU A 40 -0.69 -9.34 7.49
N ILE A 41 -1.29 -10.16 6.64
CA ILE A 41 -2.19 -11.24 7.03
C ILE A 41 -1.42 -12.55 7.00
N LYS A 42 -1.44 -13.33 8.09
CA LYS A 42 -0.86 -14.68 8.08
C LYS A 42 -1.66 -15.55 7.10
N GLU A 43 -0.99 -16.42 6.36
CA GLU A 43 -1.65 -17.37 5.43
C GLU A 43 -2.81 -18.12 6.09
N LYS A 44 -2.63 -18.60 7.33
CA LYS A 44 -3.67 -19.31 8.09
C LYS A 44 -4.93 -18.47 8.36
N ASP A 45 -4.82 -17.14 8.35
CA ASP A 45 -5.90 -16.20 8.66
C ASP A 45 -6.55 -15.64 7.39
N LEU A 46 -5.98 -15.90 6.21
CA LEU A 46 -6.43 -15.40 4.92
C LEU A 46 -7.90 -15.79 4.61
N HIS A 47 -8.32 -16.97 5.04
CA HIS A 47 -9.71 -17.46 4.91
C HIS A 47 -10.74 -16.49 5.50
N THR A 48 -10.42 -15.82 6.62
CA THR A 48 -11.30 -14.82 7.24
C THR A 48 -11.41 -13.55 6.41
N TYR A 49 -10.34 -13.14 5.73
CA TYR A 49 -10.31 -11.93 4.92
C TYR A 49 -10.93 -12.13 3.53
N LEU A 50 -10.87 -13.35 3.00
CA LEU A 50 -11.45 -13.71 1.70
C LEU A 50 -12.88 -14.21 1.79
N ASN A 51 -13.40 -14.44 3.00
CA ASN A 51 -14.68 -15.10 3.22
C ASN A 51 -14.79 -16.45 2.48
N LEU A 52 -13.68 -17.20 2.47
CA LEU A 52 -13.55 -18.54 1.87
C LEU A 52 -13.24 -19.57 2.96
N SER A 53 -13.49 -20.84 2.69
CA SER A 53 -12.99 -21.91 3.54
C SER A 53 -11.46 -22.03 3.45
N LYS A 54 -10.83 -22.63 4.46
CA LYS A 54 -9.38 -22.90 4.45
C LYS A 54 -8.96 -23.77 3.25
N ALA A 55 -9.83 -24.68 2.81
CA ALA A 55 -9.56 -25.55 1.67
C ALA A 55 -9.57 -24.77 0.35
N GLU A 56 -10.54 -23.87 0.16
CA GLU A 56 -10.63 -23.01 -1.03
C GLU A 56 -9.45 -22.04 -1.11
N VAL A 57 -9.01 -21.50 0.02
CA VAL A 57 -7.79 -20.69 0.08
C VAL A 57 -6.55 -21.51 -0.29
N ALA A 58 -6.41 -22.72 0.22
CA ALA A 58 -5.28 -23.58 -0.13
C ALA A 58 -5.25 -23.93 -1.62
N ASP A 59 -6.41 -24.21 -2.21
CA ASP A 59 -6.56 -24.47 -3.66
C ASP A 59 -6.23 -23.22 -4.50
N LEU A 60 -6.70 -22.03 -4.07
CA LEU A 60 -6.35 -20.75 -4.69
C LEU A 60 -4.84 -20.53 -4.70
N LEU A 61 -4.18 -20.71 -3.56
CA LEU A 61 -2.73 -20.50 -3.43
C LEU A 61 -1.92 -21.56 -4.18
N ALA A 62 -2.41 -22.80 -4.26
CA ALA A 62 -1.77 -23.86 -5.05
C ALA A 62 -1.83 -23.57 -6.56
N LYS A 63 -2.95 -23.03 -7.05
CA LYS A 63 -3.12 -22.63 -8.46
C LYS A 63 -2.34 -21.36 -8.83
N HIS A 64 -2.10 -20.50 -7.85
CA HIS A 64 -1.44 -19.21 -8.03
C HIS A 64 -0.19 -19.06 -7.14
N PRO A 65 0.91 -19.77 -7.44
CA PRO A 65 2.13 -19.70 -6.66
C PRO A 65 2.84 -18.32 -6.72
N ASN A 66 2.44 -17.48 -7.68
CA ASN A 66 2.91 -16.11 -7.88
C ASN A 66 2.12 -15.05 -7.10
N ALA A 67 1.19 -15.47 -6.24
CA ALA A 67 0.46 -14.56 -5.37
C ALA A 67 1.42 -13.71 -4.51
N PRO A 68 1.13 -12.41 -4.30
CA PRO A 68 2.01 -11.52 -3.55
C PRO A 68 2.09 -11.98 -2.10
N LYS A 69 3.28 -12.42 -1.67
CA LYS A 69 3.58 -12.87 -0.33
C LYS A 69 4.94 -12.36 0.15
N ILE A 70 5.12 -12.34 1.46
CA ILE A 70 6.37 -12.04 2.15
C ILE A 70 6.59 -13.14 3.19
N GLU A 71 7.81 -13.64 3.30
CA GLU A 71 8.17 -14.62 4.33
C GLU A 71 8.91 -13.93 5.47
N LEU A 72 8.37 -14.03 6.69
CA LEU A 72 8.97 -13.50 7.90
C LEU A 72 9.09 -14.62 8.92
N ASN A 73 10.33 -14.94 9.32
CA ASN A 73 10.63 -16.00 10.31
C ASN A 73 9.97 -17.36 9.96
N GLY A 74 10.04 -17.76 8.69
CA GLY A 74 9.44 -19.01 8.20
C GLY A 74 7.90 -19.02 8.14
N THR A 75 7.25 -17.89 8.40
CA THR A 75 5.80 -17.73 8.25
C THR A 75 5.48 -16.88 7.03
N SER A 76 4.58 -17.35 6.17
CA SER A 76 4.06 -16.61 5.02
C SER A 76 3.04 -15.56 5.45
N TYR A 77 3.23 -14.34 4.96
CA TYR A 77 2.33 -13.20 5.13
C TYR A 77 1.90 -12.64 3.78
N TYR A 78 0.65 -12.20 3.72
CA TYR A 78 0.05 -11.59 2.54
C TYR A 78 -0.22 -10.11 2.84
N PRO A 79 0.41 -9.17 2.10
CA PRO A 79 0.11 -7.75 2.24
C PRO A 79 -1.31 -7.49 1.74
N TYR A 80 -2.22 -7.10 2.64
CA TYR A 80 -3.66 -7.04 2.38
C TYR A 80 -4.01 -6.25 1.12
N GLN A 81 -3.54 -5.00 1.01
CA GLN A 81 -3.86 -4.14 -0.14
C GLN A 81 -3.35 -4.72 -1.46
N GLN A 82 -2.10 -5.20 -1.48
CA GLN A 82 -1.49 -5.78 -2.68
C GLN A 82 -2.18 -7.08 -3.08
N PHE A 83 -2.52 -7.92 -2.10
CA PHE A 83 -3.17 -9.20 -2.31
C PHE A 83 -4.62 -9.04 -2.77
N MET A 84 -5.40 -8.12 -2.19
CA MET A 84 -6.74 -7.80 -2.68
C MET A 84 -6.70 -7.27 -4.12
N LYS A 85 -5.79 -6.31 -4.40
CA LYS A 85 -5.60 -5.79 -5.76
C LYS A 85 -5.25 -6.90 -6.75
N TRP A 86 -4.39 -7.83 -6.33
CA TRP A 86 -4.02 -9.00 -7.12
C TRP A 86 -5.25 -9.88 -7.40
N ILE A 87 -6.03 -10.27 -6.39
CA ILE A 87 -7.26 -11.08 -6.57
C ILE A 87 -8.23 -10.43 -7.54
N THR A 88 -8.46 -9.13 -7.42
CA THR A 88 -9.39 -8.39 -8.30
C THR A 88 -8.84 -8.23 -9.72
N SER A 89 -7.51 -8.21 -9.88
CA SER A 89 -6.86 -8.07 -11.20
C SER A 89 -6.67 -9.42 -11.91
N THR A 90 -6.52 -10.50 -11.16
CA THR A 90 -6.57 -11.86 -11.72
C THR A 90 -7.99 -12.16 -12.19
N GLU A 91 -8.13 -12.92 -13.27
CA GLU A 91 -9.39 -13.27 -13.97
C GLU A 91 -10.50 -13.91 -13.09
N ILE A 92 -10.28 -14.05 -11.78
CA ILE A 92 -11.23 -14.52 -10.77
C ILE A 92 -12.57 -13.77 -10.86
N TYR A 93 -12.56 -12.48 -11.22
CA TYR A 93 -13.79 -11.70 -11.45
C TYR A 93 -14.29 -11.66 -12.91
N GLN A 94 -13.46 -11.96 -13.91
CA GLN A 94 -13.89 -11.97 -15.32
C GLN A 94 -14.61 -13.27 -15.72
N GLY A 95 -14.41 -14.35 -14.96
CA GLY A 95 -15.07 -15.64 -15.21
C GLY A 95 -16.54 -15.74 -14.78
N GLU A 96 -17.00 -14.85 -13.89
CA GLU A 96 -18.38 -14.85 -13.37
C GLU A 96 -19.35 -14.09 -14.30
N GLU A 97 -18.88 -13.08 -15.04
CA GLU A 97 -19.72 -12.30 -15.97
C GLU A 97 -20.02 -13.08 -17.27
N ASN A 98 -19.12 -13.98 -17.69
CA ASN A 98 -19.27 -14.76 -18.92
C ASN A 98 -20.16 -16.00 -18.79
N LYS A 99 -20.76 -16.28 -17.62
CA LYS A 99 -21.72 -17.38 -17.43
C LYS A 99 -23.19 -16.95 -17.50
N LYS A 100 -23.46 -15.69 -17.86
CA LYS A 100 -24.82 -15.13 -17.93
C LYS A 100 -25.29 -14.76 -19.35
N SER A 101 -24.54 -15.11 -20.40
CA SER A 101 -24.96 -14.92 -21.79
C SER A 101 -25.52 -16.19 -22.42
#